data_AF-A0A8W8NS60-F1
#
_entry.id   AF-A0A8W8NS60-F1
#
_cell.length_a   1.000
_cell.length_b   1.000
_cell.length_c   1.000
_cell.angle_alpha   90.00
_cell.angle_beta   90.00
_cell.angle_gamma   90.00
#
_symmetry.space_group_name_H-M   'P 1'
#
loop_
_entity.id
_entity.type
_entity.pdbx_description
1 polymer ?
#
loop_
_entity_poly.entity_id
_entity_poly.type
_entity_poly.pdbx_seq_one_letter_code
_entity_poly.pdbx_strand_id
1 'polypeptide(L)'
;MHNKHVENTVDDVFTNPSRDQSAVQRSRHLPSNLTIVKAYWNLGTFRKGSENMHFSTKTYFKWSTVFKYLVNPLVVYTDSEEFKELMERLRSGRVNNTMIYLTNRTDFWPFRLPNNVRSVYNVPGYPQKPPDYSGSRIQRDSTFQIRGGGRHRA
;
A
#
# COMPACT_ATOMS: atom_id res chain seq x y z
N MET A 1 -3.83 6.67 53.50
CA MET A 1 -4.87 5.82 52.88
C MET A 1 -4.94 6.24 51.40
N HIS A 2 -4.42 5.45 50.44
CA HIS A 2 -5.17 4.49 49.57
C HIS A 2 -6.53 5.06 49.12
N ASN A 3 -6.96 5.20 47.86
CA ASN A 3 -6.77 4.53 46.55
C ASN A 3 -7.23 5.53 45.45
N LYS A 4 -6.64 5.65 44.24
CA LYS A 4 -6.72 4.85 42.98
C LYS A 4 -8.06 4.81 42.21
N HIS A 5 -7.91 5.00 40.89
CA HIS A 5 -8.74 4.63 39.71
C HIS A 5 -9.93 5.54 39.34
N VAL A 6 -9.88 6.26 38.19
CA VAL A 6 -10.19 5.89 36.77
C VAL A 6 -11.70 5.95 36.49
N GLU A 7 -12.15 6.73 35.50
CA GLU A 7 -12.69 6.23 34.22
C GLU A 7 -13.30 7.33 33.31
N ASN A 8 -13.10 7.12 32.01
CA ASN A 8 -13.69 7.61 30.76
C ASN A 8 -14.88 8.58 30.76
N THR A 9 -14.90 9.45 29.74
CA THR A 9 -16.13 9.72 28.99
C THR A 9 -15.82 9.99 27.52
N VAL A 10 -16.57 9.28 26.67
CA VAL A 10 -16.61 9.37 25.20
C VAL A 10 -17.69 10.39 24.84
N ASP A 11 -17.71 10.79 23.56
CA ASP A 11 -18.72 11.62 22.87
C ASP A 11 -18.43 13.13 23.00
N ASP A 12 -18.37 13.93 21.95
CA ASP A 12 -19.16 13.92 20.73
C ASP A 12 -18.51 14.87 19.70
N VAL A 13 -19.21 15.13 18.58
CA VAL A 13 -19.03 16.22 17.60
C VAL A 13 -18.49 15.77 16.23
N PHE A 14 -19.37 15.07 15.52
CA PHE A 14 -19.59 15.34 14.10
C PHE A 14 -20.34 16.67 13.93
N THR A 15 -19.64 17.76 13.64
CA THR A 15 -20.23 18.93 12.96
C THR A 15 -19.23 19.54 12.00
N ASN A 16 -19.65 19.77 10.76
CA ASN A 16 -19.02 20.68 9.80
C ASN A 16 -20.15 21.27 8.94
N PRO A 17 -20.02 22.46 8.31
CA PRO A 17 -18.87 23.35 8.25
C PRO A 17 -19.21 24.84 8.51
N SER A 18 -18.29 25.60 9.11
CA SER A 18 -18.28 27.06 8.99
C SER A 18 -16.88 27.51 8.61
N ARG A 19 -16.83 28.30 7.53
CA ARG A 19 -15.62 28.79 6.87
C ARG A 19 -14.67 29.44 7.88
N ASP A 20 -13.59 28.74 8.20
CA ASP A 20 -12.38 29.38 8.65
C ASP A 20 -11.29 29.16 7.59
N GLN A 21 -10.96 30.23 6.88
CA GLN A 21 -9.92 30.27 5.85
C GLN A 21 -8.50 30.30 6.45
N SER A 22 -8.33 30.02 7.75
CA SER A 22 -7.03 29.88 8.42
C SER A 22 -6.41 28.49 8.31
N ALA A 23 -7.12 27.48 7.80
CA ALA A 23 -6.63 26.09 7.70
C ALA A 23 -5.60 25.86 6.56
N VAL A 24 -5.26 26.88 5.78
CA VAL A 24 -4.29 26.78 4.69
C VAL A 24 -2.94 27.28 5.17
N GLN A 25 -2.24 26.47 5.97
CA GLN A 25 -0.77 26.36 6.09
C GLN A 25 -0.37 25.57 7.34
N ARG A 26 -0.96 24.37 7.54
CA ARG A 26 -0.24 23.38 8.35
C ARG A 26 0.96 22.92 7.53
N SER A 27 2.13 23.47 7.85
CA SER A 27 3.42 22.94 7.41
C SER A 27 3.35 21.42 7.45
N ARG A 28 3.50 20.77 6.29
CA ARG A 28 3.57 19.31 6.15
C ARG A 28 4.92 18.82 6.70
N HIS A 29 5.22 19.12 7.95
CA HIS A 29 6.27 18.43 8.67
C HIS A 29 5.79 17.01 8.92
N LEU A 30 6.20 16.11 8.01
CA LEU A 30 6.25 14.69 8.33
C LEU A 30 6.98 14.55 9.67
N PRO A 31 6.45 13.77 10.63
CA PRO A 31 7.12 13.59 11.91
C PRO A 31 8.54 13.07 11.64
N SER A 32 9.51 13.59 12.38
CA SER A 32 10.95 13.29 12.22
C SER A 32 11.30 11.79 12.37
N ASN A 33 10.32 10.96 12.77
CA ASN A 33 10.48 9.58 13.21
C ASN A 33 9.52 8.64 12.44
N LEU A 34 9.38 8.81 11.12
CA LEU A 34 8.57 7.92 10.29
C LEU A 34 9.31 6.61 10.02
N THR A 35 8.78 5.49 10.54
CA THR A 35 9.23 4.13 10.20
C THR A 35 8.45 3.59 9.02
N ILE A 36 9.15 3.05 8.04
CA ILE A 36 8.55 2.37 6.89
C ILE A 36 8.51 0.88 7.20
N VAL A 37 7.33 0.27 7.08
CA VAL A 37 7.15 -1.18 7.23
C VAL A 37 6.80 -1.78 5.88
N LYS A 38 7.50 -2.85 5.51
CA LYS A 38 7.30 -3.56 4.25
C LYS A 38 7.19 -5.07 4.50
N ALA A 39 6.28 -5.71 3.79
CA ALA A 39 6.24 -7.16 3.68
C ALA A 39 6.43 -7.58 2.21
N TYR A 40 7.19 -8.64 2.01
CA TYR A 40 7.34 -9.33 0.73
C TYR A 40 7.11 -10.82 0.95
N TRP A 41 6.23 -11.40 0.15
CA TRP A 41 5.95 -12.84 0.17
C TRP A 41 6.20 -13.41 -1.22
N ASN A 42 6.97 -14.48 -1.31
CA ASN A 42 7.27 -15.11 -2.58
C ASN A 42 6.06 -15.95 -3.05
N LEU A 43 5.27 -15.35 -3.94
CA LEU A 43 4.11 -15.99 -4.58
C LEU A 43 4.46 -16.67 -5.91
N GLY A 44 5.75 -16.75 -6.27
CA GLY A 44 6.19 -17.23 -7.57
C GLY A 44 5.89 -16.24 -8.71
N THR A 45 5.58 -16.77 -9.88
CA THR A 45 5.21 -15.97 -11.06
C THR A 45 3.72 -16.09 -11.32
N PHE A 46 3.03 -14.96 -11.47
CA PHE A 46 1.61 -14.93 -11.75
C PHE A 46 1.29 -13.90 -12.83
N ARG A 47 0.22 -14.17 -13.60
CA ARG A 47 -0.31 -13.26 -14.61
C ARG A 47 -1.27 -12.27 -13.97
N LYS A 48 -1.24 -11.00 -14.39
CA LYS A 48 -2.20 -9.99 -13.93
C LYS A 48 -2.61 -9.11 -15.10
N GLY A 49 -3.89 -9.15 -15.46
CA GLY A 49 -4.43 -8.39 -16.59
C GLY A 49 -4.30 -9.13 -17.93
N SER A 50 -3.93 -8.41 -18.98
CA SER A 50 -3.83 -8.94 -20.35
C SER A 50 -2.77 -10.05 -20.49
N GLU A 51 -2.86 -10.81 -21.58
CA GLU A 51 -2.16 -12.07 -21.79
C GLU A 51 -0.63 -12.02 -21.58
N ASN A 52 -0.01 -10.85 -21.77
CA ASN A 52 1.45 -10.69 -21.73
C ASN A 52 2.00 -10.04 -20.44
N MET A 53 1.16 -9.73 -19.45
CA MET A 53 1.60 -9.07 -18.22
C MET A 53 1.82 -10.09 -17.09
N HIS A 54 3.10 -10.44 -16.88
CA HIS A 54 3.54 -11.34 -15.82
C HIS A 54 4.30 -10.60 -14.72
N PHE A 55 3.98 -10.92 -13.47
CA PHE A 55 4.71 -10.48 -12.30
C PHE A 55 5.47 -11.66 -11.73
N SER A 56 6.78 -11.51 -11.61
CA SER A 56 7.68 -12.52 -11.07
C SER A 56 8.45 -11.97 -9.87
N THR A 57 9.08 -12.86 -9.13
CA THR A 57 10.05 -12.52 -8.07
C THR A 57 11.10 -11.52 -8.57
N LYS A 58 11.67 -11.78 -9.76
CA LYS A 58 12.66 -10.90 -10.40
C LYS A 58 12.14 -9.47 -10.63
N THR A 59 10.88 -9.32 -11.04
CA THR A 59 10.26 -7.99 -11.20
C THR A 59 10.20 -7.26 -9.86
N TYR A 60 9.75 -7.94 -8.81
CA TYR A 60 9.70 -7.35 -7.46
C TYR A 60 11.07 -7.02 -6.90
N PHE A 61 12.07 -7.86 -7.15
CA PHE A 61 13.45 -7.61 -6.73
C PHE A 61 14.00 -6.35 -7.38
N LYS A 62 13.76 -6.18 -8.69
CA LYS A 62 14.13 -4.96 -9.42
C LYS A 62 13.46 -3.72 -8.81
N TRP A 63 12.17 -3.78 -8.51
CA TRP A 63 11.46 -2.65 -7.89
C TRP A 63 11.97 -2.33 -6.49
N SER A 64 12.36 -3.34 -5.73
CA SER A 64 12.83 -3.17 -4.34
C SER A 64 14.18 -2.46 -4.26
N THR A 65 14.91 -2.31 -5.37
CA THR A 65 16.15 -1.53 -5.41
C THR A 65 15.98 -0.08 -4.97
N VAL A 66 14.77 0.49 -5.02
CA VAL A 66 14.49 1.85 -4.55
C VAL A 66 14.73 2.02 -3.04
N PHE A 67 14.66 0.93 -2.26
CA PHE A 67 14.82 0.99 -0.80
C PHE A 67 16.23 1.37 -0.35
N LYS A 68 17.24 1.27 -1.22
CA LYS A 68 18.60 1.76 -0.91
C LYS A 68 18.66 3.28 -0.70
N TYR A 69 17.70 4.02 -1.24
CA TYR A 69 17.64 5.48 -1.15
C TYR A 69 16.85 5.97 0.08
N LEU A 70 16.12 5.10 0.77
CA LEU A 70 15.41 5.50 2.00
C LEU A 70 16.40 5.87 3.10
N VAL A 71 16.14 6.96 3.80
CA VAL A 71 16.91 7.33 5.01
C VAL A 71 16.20 6.92 6.29
N ASN A 72 14.89 6.68 6.21
CA ASN A 72 14.03 6.27 7.31
C ASN A 72 14.40 4.89 7.89
N PRO A 73 14.01 4.64 9.16
CA PRO A 73 13.90 3.30 9.69
C PRO A 73 13.04 2.42 8.79
N LEU A 74 13.55 1.23 8.48
CA LEU A 74 12.89 0.27 7.61
C LEU A 74 12.75 -1.08 8.33
N VAL A 75 11.53 -1.58 8.44
CA VAL A 75 11.26 -2.94 8.91
C VAL A 75 10.74 -3.76 7.74
N VAL A 76 11.38 -4.90 7.48
CA VAL A 76 11.02 -5.82 6.39
C VAL A 76 10.63 -7.18 6.96
N TYR A 77 9.49 -7.70 6.51
CA TYR A 77 9.11 -9.10 6.72
C TYR A 77 9.17 -9.86 5.39
N THR A 78 9.77 -11.04 5.38
CA THR A 78 9.90 -11.86 4.18
C THR A 78 9.89 -13.35 4.48
N ASP A 79 9.37 -14.17 3.56
CA ASP A 79 9.50 -15.64 3.54
C ASP A 79 10.57 -16.13 2.56
N SER A 80 11.32 -15.19 1.95
CA SER A 80 12.34 -15.46 0.95
C SER A 80 13.71 -15.03 1.47
N GLU A 81 14.63 -16.00 1.58
CA GLU A 81 16.04 -15.76 1.92
C GLU A 81 16.71 -14.86 0.89
N GLU A 82 16.51 -15.13 -0.41
CA GLU A 82 17.08 -14.34 -1.51
C GLU A 82 16.64 -12.86 -1.44
N PHE A 83 15.38 -12.60 -1.04
CA PHE A 83 14.90 -11.24 -0.85
C PHE A 83 15.49 -10.59 0.41
N LYS A 84 15.69 -11.34 1.49
CA LYS A 84 16.38 -10.87 2.70
C LYS A 84 17.81 -10.44 2.35
N GLU A 85 18.57 -11.29 1.68
CA GLU A 85 19.94 -10.98 1.23
C GLU A 85 19.99 -9.73 0.33
N LEU A 86 19.02 -9.61 -0.59
CA LEU A 86 18.89 -8.41 -1.41
C LEU A 86 18.71 -7.16 -0.54
N MET A 87 17.81 -7.20 0.43
CA MET A 87 17.52 -6.06 1.30
C MET A 87 18.70 -5.72 2.21
N GLU A 88 19.39 -6.72 2.77
CA GLU A 88 20.62 -6.55 3.54
C GLU A 88 21.69 -5.85 2.70
N ARG A 89 21.88 -6.29 1.45
CA ARG A 89 22.83 -5.66 0.53
C ARG A 89 22.45 -4.22 0.18
N LEU A 90 21.17 -3.95 -0.10
CA LEU A 90 20.69 -2.60 -0.42
C LEU A 90 20.78 -1.64 0.78
N ARG A 91 20.76 -2.18 2.00
CA ARG A 91 20.72 -1.44 3.27
C ARG A 91 22.00 -1.58 4.08
N SER A 92 23.08 -2.10 3.51
CA SER A 92 24.35 -2.39 4.21
C SER A 92 24.94 -1.17 4.91
N GLY A 93 24.83 0.03 4.32
CA GLY A 93 25.25 1.29 4.96
C GLY A 93 24.28 1.83 6.03
N ARG A 94 23.19 1.11 6.34
CA ARG A 94 22.08 1.54 7.22
C ARG A 94 21.58 0.41 8.11
N VAL A 95 22.48 -0.48 8.53
CA VAL A 95 22.16 -1.64 9.39
C VAL A 95 21.48 -1.25 10.70
N ASN A 96 21.92 -0.16 11.34
CA ASN A 96 21.34 0.32 12.60
C ASN A 96 19.92 0.90 12.43
N ASN A 97 19.49 1.10 11.19
CA ASN A 97 18.19 1.69 10.86
C ASN A 97 17.36 0.77 9.95
N THR A 98 17.67 -0.53 9.94
CA THR A 98 16.99 -1.52 9.12
C THR A 98 16.87 -2.82 9.89
N MET A 99 15.65 -3.34 10.01
CA MET A 99 15.39 -4.66 10.58
C MET A 99 14.76 -5.53 9.50
N ILE A 100 15.28 -6.74 9.31
CA ILE A 100 14.77 -7.69 8.31
C ILE A 100 14.47 -9.00 9.03
N TYR A 101 13.21 -9.40 9.01
CA TYR A 101 12.72 -10.62 9.61
C TYR A 101 12.43 -11.63 8.52
N LEU A 102 13.21 -12.71 8.51
CA LEU A 102 12.83 -13.93 7.83
C LEU A 102 11.76 -14.63 8.67
N THR A 103 10.61 -14.89 8.07
CA THR A 103 9.44 -15.43 8.75
C THR A 103 8.80 -16.53 7.93
N ASN A 104 8.14 -17.47 8.59
CA ASN A 104 7.29 -18.41 7.89
C ASN A 104 5.94 -17.76 7.63
N ARG A 105 5.57 -17.61 6.35
CA ARG A 105 4.29 -16.95 5.99
C ARG A 105 3.08 -17.64 6.61
N THR A 106 3.12 -18.95 6.87
CA THR A 106 2.01 -19.68 7.49
C THR A 106 1.76 -19.28 8.95
N ASP A 107 2.67 -18.53 9.55
CA ASP A 107 2.47 -17.99 10.90
C ASP A 107 1.45 -16.86 10.93
N PHE A 108 1.22 -16.19 9.79
CA PHE A 108 0.25 -15.12 9.67
C PHE A 108 -1.13 -15.67 9.28
N TRP A 109 -2.16 -15.15 9.94
CA TRP A 109 -3.56 -15.56 9.74
C TRP A 109 -3.99 -15.66 8.26
N PRO A 110 -3.68 -14.71 7.36
CA PRO A 110 -4.12 -14.77 5.96
C PRO A 110 -3.64 -16.02 5.21
N PHE A 111 -2.43 -16.52 5.51
CA PHE A 111 -1.85 -17.67 4.83
C PHE A 111 -2.32 -19.01 5.40
N ARG A 112 -3.11 -19.00 6.48
CA ARG A 112 -3.78 -20.19 7.03
C ARG A 112 -5.17 -20.43 6.42
N LEU A 113 -5.70 -19.44 5.71
CA LEU A 113 -7.00 -19.50 5.04
C LEU A 113 -7.06 -20.23 3.68
N PRO A 114 -5.98 -20.69 3.00
CA PRO A 114 -6.10 -21.26 1.66
C PRO A 114 -7.15 -22.36 1.51
N ASN A 115 -7.30 -23.23 2.52
CA ASN A 115 -8.31 -24.28 2.50
C ASN A 115 -9.74 -23.71 2.51
N ASN A 116 -9.99 -22.68 3.33
CA ASN A 116 -11.28 -22.00 3.43
C ASN A 116 -11.57 -21.17 2.18
N VAL A 117 -10.54 -20.58 1.57
CA VAL A 117 -10.69 -19.83 0.33
C VAL A 117 -11.00 -20.79 -0.82
N ARG A 118 -10.29 -21.93 -0.89
CA ARG A 118 -10.49 -22.94 -1.92
C ARG A 118 -11.90 -23.54 -1.90
N SER A 119 -12.50 -23.72 -0.72
CA SER A 119 -13.88 -24.21 -0.63
C SER A 119 -14.88 -23.27 -1.28
N VAL A 120 -14.69 -21.95 -1.15
CA VAL A 120 -15.53 -20.93 -1.83
C VAL A 120 -15.39 -21.03 -3.36
N TYR A 121 -14.17 -21.23 -3.87
CA TYR A 121 -13.93 -21.35 -5.31
C TYR A 121 -14.39 -22.68 -5.92
N ASN A 122 -14.62 -23.71 -5.10
CA ASN A 122 -15.08 -25.03 -5.55
C ASN A 122 -16.62 -25.16 -5.57
N VAL A 123 -17.37 -24.12 -5.18
CA VAL A 123 -18.83 -24.13 -5.21
C VAL A 123 -19.33 -24.25 -6.66
N PRO A 124 -20.22 -25.20 -6.98
CA PRO A 124 -20.79 -25.32 -8.32
C PRO A 124 -21.42 -24.02 -8.79
N GLY A 125 -21.05 -23.57 -9.99
CA GLY A 125 -21.54 -22.31 -10.56
C GLY A 125 -20.81 -21.06 -10.07
N TYR A 126 -19.76 -21.17 -9.24
CA TYR A 126 -18.91 -20.05 -8.87
C TYR A 126 -17.59 -20.01 -9.67
N PRO A 127 -17.12 -18.83 -10.09
CA PRO A 127 -17.87 -17.57 -10.10
C PRO A 127 -18.86 -17.55 -11.29
N GLN A 128 -20.12 -17.16 -11.05
CA GLN A 128 -21.14 -17.06 -12.12
C GLN A 128 -20.75 -16.08 -13.22
N LYS A 129 -19.92 -15.09 -12.87
CA LYS A 129 -19.33 -14.11 -13.79
C LYS A 129 -17.88 -13.90 -13.37
N PRO A 130 -16.92 -13.81 -14.31
CA PRO A 130 -15.57 -13.39 -13.98
C PRO A 130 -15.59 -11.98 -13.35
N PRO A 131 -14.65 -11.65 -12.44
CA PRO A 131 -14.53 -10.30 -11.91
C PRO A 131 -14.36 -9.29 -13.04
N ASP A 132 -15.25 -8.31 -13.09
CA ASP A 132 -15.20 -7.22 -14.06
C ASP A 132 -14.10 -6.22 -13.64
N TYR A 133 -12.99 -6.24 -14.37
CA TYR A 133 -11.88 -5.30 -14.18
C TYR A 133 -12.04 -4.01 -15.04
N SER A 134 -13.18 -3.79 -15.67
CA SER A 134 -13.42 -2.59 -16.51
C SER A 134 -13.63 -1.29 -15.71
N GLY A 135 -13.83 -1.39 -14.40
CA GLY A 135 -14.07 -0.25 -13.51
C GLY A 135 -12.82 0.37 -12.86
N SER A 136 -11.88 0.89 -13.65
CA SER A 136 -11.00 2.03 -13.22
C SER A 136 -10.11 2.54 -14.35
N ARG A 137 -10.65 2.70 -15.56
CA ARG A 137 -10.07 3.64 -16.52
C ARG A 137 -10.67 5.00 -16.17
N ILE A 138 -9.94 5.82 -15.42
CA ILE A 138 -10.23 7.26 -15.36
C ILE A 138 -10.35 7.69 -16.82
N GLN A 139 -11.57 8.02 -17.26
CA GLN A 139 -11.79 8.69 -18.51
C GLN A 139 -10.96 9.97 -18.42
N ARG A 140 -9.85 10.01 -19.17
CA ARG A 140 -9.22 11.28 -19.49
C ARG A 140 -10.18 11.97 -20.44
N ASP A 141 -11.11 12.71 -19.87
CA ASP A 141 -11.96 13.62 -20.61
C ASP A 141 -11.05 14.70 -21.21
N SER A 142 -10.54 14.42 -22.40
CA SER A 142 -9.69 15.31 -23.17
C SER A 142 -10.58 16.25 -23.97
N THR A 143 -11.44 17.00 -23.27
CA THR A 143 -12.23 18.05 -23.93
C THR A 143 -12.49 19.22 -22.97
N PHE A 144 -11.43 19.88 -22.54
CA PHE A 144 -11.52 21.24 -22.04
C PHE A 144 -11.21 22.20 -23.21
N GLN A 145 -12.21 22.46 -24.05
CA GLN A 145 -12.15 23.59 -24.99
C GLN A 145 -12.43 24.87 -24.20
N ILE A 146 -11.37 25.65 -23.96
CA ILE A 146 -11.50 27.01 -23.43
C ILE A 146 -12.11 27.88 -24.53
N ARG A 147 -13.33 28.38 -24.24
CA ARG A 147 -13.93 29.54 -24.92
C ARG A 147 -12.94 30.72 -24.91
N GLY A 148 -12.37 31.02 -26.07
CA GLY A 148 -11.81 32.34 -26.38
C GLY A 148 -12.82 33.12 -27.23
N GLY A 149 -13.50 34.08 -26.61
CA GLY A 149 -14.40 35.01 -27.30
C GLY A 149 -13.65 35.86 -28.33
N GLY A 150 -14.30 36.09 -29.47
CA GLY A 150 -13.71 36.77 -30.63
C GLY A 150 -13.55 38.28 -30.50
N ARG A 151 -13.03 38.89 -31.58
CA ARG A 151 -13.37 40.23 -32.05
C ARG A 151 -13.13 40.35 -33.56
N HIS A 152 -13.96 41.22 -34.13
CA HIS A 152 -14.34 41.46 -35.51
C HIS A 152 -13.30 42.13 -36.43
N ARG A 153 -13.53 41.89 -37.75
CA ARG A 153 -13.43 42.80 -38.93
C ARG A 153 -12.04 43.38 -39.25
N ALA A 154 -11.67 43.64 -40.50
CA ALA A 154 -12.40 43.75 -41.77
C ALA A 154 -11.60 43.07 -42.90
#